data_AF-A0A945Y196-F1
#
_entry.id   AF-A0A945Y196-F1
#
_cell.length_a   1.000
_cell.length_b   1.000
_cell.length_c   1.000
_cell.angle_alpha   90.00
_cell.angle_beta   90.00
_cell.angle_gamma   90.00
#
_symmetry.space_group_name_H-M   'P 1'
#
loop_
_entity.id
_entity.type
_entity.pdbx_description
1 polymer ?
#
loop_
_entity_poly.entity_id
_entity_poly.type
_entity_poly.pdbx_seq_one_letter_code
_entity_poly.pdbx_strand_id
1 'polypeptide(L)'
;MKITKSKLALSVLVVSLLVPAVALASHVFDDVPDGKFYSEPVQWAFDNGVTTGTSATTFSPDDPVTRGQNVTFMYRHQKQVIDPLLDDIRTNINTAQTTAAAAQTDADTAQTTTDANAGELAGLGDRVDALGRSVPLLQWSNWATSDVGNDPVGVAFDGTHIWVTNFNGGTVSKIVAATGVVAATIGVGDGPVGVAFDGTHIWTANYIDDTVSKIAAATGVVADTISV
;
A
#
# COMPACT_ATOMS: atom_id res chain seq x y z
N MET A 1 -48.63 32.96 -28.91
CA MET A 1 -49.55 31.98 -28.28
C MET A 1 -48.95 30.58 -28.48
N LYS A 2 -48.70 29.88 -27.35
CA LYS A 2 -48.24 28.50 -27.05
C LYS A 2 -47.86 27.44 -28.15
N ILE A 3 -46.63 26.87 -28.00
CA ILE A 3 -46.13 25.43 -27.87
C ILE A 3 -46.60 24.36 -28.94
N THR A 4 -45.81 23.44 -29.56
CA THR A 4 -45.11 22.24 -28.97
C THR A 4 -44.26 21.39 -29.97
N LYS A 5 -43.13 20.87 -29.46
CA LYS A 5 -42.22 19.71 -29.75
C LYS A 5 -42.57 18.63 -30.82
N SER A 6 -41.57 18.16 -31.60
CA SER A 6 -41.08 16.74 -31.60
C SER A 6 -39.93 16.44 -32.60
N LYS A 7 -39.14 15.41 -32.26
CA LYS A 7 -37.75 15.12 -32.66
C LYS A 7 -37.60 14.20 -33.89
N LEU A 8 -36.63 14.54 -34.74
CA LEU A 8 -35.64 13.72 -35.50
C LEU A 8 -36.08 12.45 -36.29
N ALA A 9 -36.09 12.61 -37.63
CA ALA A 9 -35.48 11.80 -38.72
C ALA A 9 -34.58 10.58 -38.34
N LEU A 10 -34.39 9.51 -39.12
CA LEU A 10 -34.80 9.03 -40.45
C LEU A 10 -34.32 7.56 -40.54
N SER A 11 -35.11 6.66 -41.13
CA SER A 11 -34.87 5.20 -41.16
C SER A 11 -34.38 4.69 -42.54
N VAL A 12 -33.36 3.82 -42.49
CA VAL A 12 -33.09 2.63 -43.36
C VAL A 12 -32.34 2.79 -44.70
N LEU A 13 -31.21 2.07 -44.82
CA LEU A 13 -30.80 1.36 -46.07
C LEU A 13 -29.91 0.11 -45.79
N VAL A 14 -30.54 -1.06 -45.96
CA VAL A 14 -30.07 -2.33 -46.59
C VAL A 14 -28.84 -3.11 -46.04
N VAL A 15 -29.21 -4.28 -45.50
CA VAL A 15 -28.54 -5.58 -45.36
C VAL A 15 -27.45 -5.91 -46.41
N SER A 16 -26.25 -6.25 -45.93
CA SER A 16 -25.27 -7.10 -46.65
C SER A 16 -24.97 -8.32 -45.78
N LEU A 17 -25.08 -9.51 -46.39
CA LEU A 17 -25.12 -10.83 -45.74
C LEU A 17 -23.71 -11.47 -45.64
N LEU A 18 -23.53 -12.33 -44.64
CA LEU A 18 -22.75 -13.58 -44.69
C LEU A 18 -21.23 -13.55 -44.46
N VAL A 19 -20.81 -13.52 -43.20
CA VAL A 19 -20.04 -14.60 -42.51
C VAL A 19 -20.37 -14.42 -41.02
N PRO A 20 -20.81 -15.43 -40.23
CA PRO A 20 -20.58 -15.33 -38.80
C PRO A 20 -19.07 -15.40 -38.68
N ALA A 21 -18.41 -14.25 -38.58
CA ALA A 21 -17.11 -14.23 -37.95
C ALA A 21 -17.36 -14.87 -36.59
N VAL A 22 -17.04 -16.16 -36.49
CA VAL A 22 -16.61 -16.72 -35.22
C VAL A 22 -15.60 -15.70 -34.77
N ALA A 23 -15.97 -14.91 -33.76
CA ALA A 23 -15.03 -14.06 -33.09
C ALA A 23 -14.02 -15.03 -32.50
N LEU A 24 -12.96 -15.34 -33.26
CA LEU A 24 -11.74 -15.83 -32.68
C LEU A 24 -11.41 -14.76 -31.65
N ALA A 25 -11.43 -15.12 -30.37
CA ALA A 25 -10.95 -14.22 -29.34
C ALA A 25 -9.53 -13.87 -29.78
N SER A 26 -9.32 -12.67 -30.34
CA SER A 26 -7.96 -12.23 -30.62
C SER A 26 -7.39 -11.90 -29.27
N HIS A 27 -6.76 -12.89 -28.64
CA HIS A 27 -5.91 -12.61 -27.50
C HIS A 27 -4.97 -11.49 -27.89
N VAL A 28 -4.83 -10.52 -27.01
CA VAL A 28 -4.04 -9.31 -27.29
C VAL A 28 -2.56 -9.63 -27.56
N PHE A 29 -2.12 -10.83 -27.17
CA PHE A 29 -0.77 -11.35 -27.40
C PHE A 29 -0.81 -12.55 -28.34
N ASP A 30 0.03 -12.51 -29.38
CA ASP A 30 0.12 -13.52 -30.44
C ASP A 30 0.62 -14.87 -29.91
N ASP A 31 1.37 -14.87 -28.82
CA ASP A 31 2.00 -16.03 -28.19
C ASP A 31 1.18 -16.62 -27.03
N VAL A 32 -0.09 -16.23 -26.92
CA VAL A 32 -1.05 -16.76 -25.94
C VAL A 32 -2.17 -17.48 -26.69
N PRO A 33 -1.99 -18.78 -27.03
CA PRO A 33 -3.02 -19.53 -27.74
C PRO A 33 -4.23 -19.79 -26.86
N ASP A 34 -5.42 -19.89 -27.46
CA ASP A 34 -6.65 -20.28 -26.78
C ASP A 34 -6.53 -21.65 -26.08
N GLY A 35 -7.28 -21.82 -24.98
CA GLY A 35 -7.42 -23.11 -24.30
C GLY A 35 -6.21 -23.56 -23.48
N LYS A 36 -5.21 -22.70 -23.27
CA LYS A 36 -4.15 -22.93 -22.28
C LYS A 36 -4.61 -22.49 -20.90
N PHE A 37 -4.04 -23.07 -19.86
CA PHE A 37 -4.37 -22.73 -18.48
C PHE A 37 -4.09 -21.26 -18.14
N TYR A 38 -3.21 -20.59 -18.90
CA TYR A 38 -2.85 -19.19 -18.73
C TYR A 38 -3.58 -18.23 -19.68
N SER A 39 -4.33 -18.70 -20.69
CA SER A 39 -4.93 -17.81 -21.70
C SER A 39 -5.92 -16.82 -21.10
N GLU A 40 -6.88 -17.32 -20.30
CA GLU A 40 -7.86 -16.47 -19.61
C GLU A 40 -7.22 -15.56 -18.54
N PRO A 41 -6.32 -16.05 -17.65
CA PRO A 41 -5.62 -15.19 -16.69
C PRO A 41 -4.80 -14.07 -17.33
N VAL A 42 -4.11 -14.34 -18.44
CA VAL A 42 -3.29 -13.35 -19.14
C VAL A 42 -4.18 -12.29 -19.78
N GLN A 43 -5.29 -12.69 -20.38
CA GLN A 43 -6.27 -11.75 -20.93
C GLN A 43 -6.86 -10.86 -19.83
N TRP A 44 -7.29 -11.46 -18.71
CA TRP A 44 -7.78 -10.71 -17.56
C TRP A 44 -6.73 -9.72 -17.04
N ALA A 45 -5.48 -10.15 -16.93
CA ALA A 45 -4.39 -9.30 -16.47
C ALA A 45 -4.15 -8.12 -17.42
N PHE A 46 -4.34 -8.30 -18.72
CA PHE A 46 -4.24 -7.21 -19.68
C PHE A 46 -5.43 -6.24 -19.57
N ASP A 47 -6.66 -6.77 -19.51
CA ASP A 47 -7.88 -5.97 -19.45
C ASP A 47 -7.95 -5.10 -18.18
N ASN A 48 -7.34 -5.58 -17.09
CA ASN A 48 -7.20 -4.87 -15.82
C ASN A 48 -5.84 -4.14 -15.69
N GLY A 49 -5.11 -4.03 -16.81
CA GLY A 49 -3.79 -3.40 -16.96
C GLY A 49 -2.73 -3.82 -15.94
N VAL A 50 -2.88 -5.00 -15.34
CA VAL A 50 -1.89 -5.67 -14.51
C VAL A 50 -0.65 -6.01 -15.34
N THR A 51 -0.83 -6.38 -16.62
CA THR A 51 0.26 -6.60 -17.58
C THR A 51 0.10 -5.77 -18.84
N THR A 52 1.22 -5.52 -19.51
CA THR A 52 1.30 -4.90 -20.84
C THR A 52 2.04 -5.80 -21.84
N GLY A 53 2.36 -7.03 -21.44
CA GLY A 53 3.23 -7.93 -22.21
C GLY A 53 4.71 -7.64 -22.02
N THR A 54 5.55 -8.54 -22.54
CA THR A 54 6.99 -8.35 -22.75
C THR A 54 7.24 -7.50 -24.00
N SER A 55 6.29 -7.48 -24.93
CA SER A 55 6.22 -6.58 -26.08
C SER A 55 4.78 -6.12 -26.30
N ALA A 56 4.55 -5.27 -27.30
CA ALA A 56 3.21 -4.85 -27.67
C ALA A 56 2.29 -6.00 -28.12
N THR A 57 2.85 -7.14 -28.58
CA THR A 57 2.07 -8.29 -29.06
C THR A 57 2.52 -9.62 -28.45
N THR A 58 3.36 -9.60 -27.41
CA THR A 58 3.95 -10.81 -26.81
C THR A 58 3.85 -10.76 -25.29
N PHE A 59 3.48 -11.88 -24.67
CA PHE A 59 3.44 -12.06 -23.22
C PHE A 59 4.62 -12.87 -22.66
N SER A 60 5.15 -13.79 -23.45
CA SER A 60 6.20 -14.77 -23.10
C SER A 60 5.78 -15.71 -21.96
N PRO A 61 4.73 -16.54 -22.12
CA PRO A 61 4.15 -17.33 -21.03
C PRO A 61 5.07 -18.43 -20.47
N ASP A 62 6.01 -18.93 -21.28
CA ASP A 62 6.96 -19.97 -20.88
C ASP A 62 8.28 -19.42 -20.31
N ASP A 63 8.49 -18.10 -20.38
CA ASP A 63 9.69 -17.45 -19.85
C ASP A 63 9.59 -17.24 -18.33
N PRO A 64 10.72 -17.32 -17.60
CA PRO A 64 10.73 -17.05 -16.17
C PRO A 64 10.41 -15.58 -15.88
N VAL A 65 9.46 -15.35 -14.97
CA VAL A 65 9.14 -14.01 -14.48
C VAL A 65 10.27 -13.49 -13.60
N THR A 66 10.89 -12.37 -13.98
CA THR A 66 11.91 -11.71 -13.16
C THR A 66 11.30 -11.11 -11.90
N ARG A 67 12.12 -10.90 -10.85
CA ARG A 67 11.69 -10.23 -9.62
C ARG A 67 11.05 -8.86 -9.89
N GLY A 68 11.61 -8.09 -10.83
CA GLY A 68 11.08 -6.78 -11.21
C GLY A 68 9.71 -6.85 -11.89
N GLN A 69 9.50 -7.83 -12.77
CA GLN A 69 8.20 -8.06 -13.40
C GLN A 69 7.14 -8.49 -12.38
N ASN A 70 7.51 -9.37 -11.43
CA ASN A 70 6.59 -9.80 -10.37
C ASN A 70 6.13 -8.62 -9.49
N VAL A 71 7.05 -7.78 -9.04
CA VAL A 71 6.71 -6.56 -8.27
C VAL A 71 5.85 -5.59 -9.09
N THR A 72 6.11 -5.49 -10.39
CA THR A 72 5.31 -4.64 -11.30
C THR A 72 3.87 -5.12 -11.40
N PHE A 73 3.64 -6.43 -11.52
CA PHE A 73 2.30 -7.01 -11.53
C PHE A 73 1.55 -6.73 -10.22
N MET A 74 2.20 -6.93 -9.07
CA MET A 74 1.58 -6.66 -7.77
C MET A 74 1.21 -5.19 -7.59
N TYR A 75 2.10 -4.28 -7.96
CA TYR A 75 1.85 -2.84 -7.88
C TYR A 75 0.70 -2.41 -8.79
N ARG A 76 0.67 -2.89 -10.04
CA ARG A 76 -0.41 -2.57 -10.99
C ARG A 76 -1.73 -3.19 -10.55
N HIS A 77 -1.72 -4.40 -10.00
CA HIS A 77 -2.92 -5.02 -9.45
C HIS A 77 -3.51 -4.21 -8.29
N GLN A 78 -2.68 -3.79 -7.34
CA GLN A 78 -3.13 -2.92 -6.25
C GLN A 78 -3.78 -1.64 -6.81
N LYS A 79 -3.11 -0.96 -7.74
CA LYS A 79 -3.57 0.32 -8.26
C LYS A 79 -4.79 0.25 -9.16
N GLN A 80 -4.89 -0.77 -10.01
CA GLN A 80 -5.93 -0.83 -11.04
C GLN A 80 -7.14 -1.65 -10.62
N VAL A 81 -6.97 -2.59 -9.70
CA VAL A 81 -8.06 -3.46 -9.24
C VAL A 81 -8.45 -3.12 -7.81
N ILE A 82 -7.50 -3.13 -6.88
CA ILE A 82 -7.83 -3.05 -5.46
C ILE A 82 -8.22 -1.63 -5.03
N ASP A 83 -7.48 -0.60 -5.43
CA ASP A 83 -7.75 0.77 -5.00
C ASP A 83 -9.16 1.25 -5.39
N PRO A 84 -9.62 1.10 -6.66
CA PRO A 84 -10.98 1.46 -7.04
C PRO A 84 -12.06 0.66 -6.29
N LEU A 85 -11.86 -0.65 -6.11
CA LEU A 85 -12.81 -1.49 -5.36
C LEU A 85 -12.94 -1.04 -3.90
N LEU A 86 -11.82 -0.66 -3.27
CA LEU A 86 -11.85 -0.15 -1.91
C LEU A 86 -12.56 1.21 -1.81
N ASP A 87 -12.41 2.07 -2.83
CA ASP A 87 -13.11 3.35 -2.91
C ASP A 87 -14.63 3.15 -3.01
N ASP A 88 -15.07 2.22 -3.87
CA ASP A 88 -16.48 1.87 -4.03
C ASP A 88 -17.06 1.27 -2.75
N ILE A 89 -16.36 0.33 -2.13
CA ILE A 89 -16.81 -0.30 -0.87
C ILE A 89 -16.96 0.75 0.22
N ARG A 90 -15.97 1.63 0.39
CA ARG A 90 -16.01 2.69 1.40
C ARG A 90 -17.15 3.66 1.13
N THR A 91 -17.33 4.06 -0.12
CA THR A 91 -18.44 4.92 -0.53
C THR A 91 -19.79 4.27 -0.18
N ASN A 92 -19.99 3.01 -0.55
CA ASN A 92 -21.21 2.28 -0.28
C ASN A 92 -21.50 2.12 1.21
N ILE A 93 -20.47 1.86 2.04
CA ILE A 93 -20.60 1.78 3.49
C ILE A 93 -21.06 3.13 4.07
N ASN A 94 -20.41 4.22 3.67
CA ASN A 94 -20.75 5.56 4.15
C ASN A 94 -22.17 5.97 3.72
N THR A 95 -22.57 5.65 2.49
CA THR A 95 -23.94 5.87 2.01
C THR A 95 -24.96 5.04 2.80
N ALA A 96 -24.66 3.77 3.09
CA ALA A 96 -25.55 2.92 3.88
C ALA A 96 -25.69 3.44 5.33
N GLN A 97 -24.59 3.86 5.96
CA GLN A 97 -24.61 4.43 7.31
C GLN A 97 -25.38 5.76 7.37
N THR A 98 -25.19 6.64 6.40
CA THR A 98 -25.93 7.93 6.34
C THR A 98 -27.41 7.74 6.03
N THR A 99 -27.77 6.75 5.21
CA THR A 99 -29.19 6.38 4.97
C THR A 99 -29.81 5.75 6.21
N ALA A 100 -29.08 4.90 6.93
CA ALA A 100 -29.52 4.33 8.21
C ALA A 100 -29.69 5.41 9.30
N ALA A 101 -28.79 6.39 9.36
CA ALA A 101 -28.91 7.53 10.28
C ALA A 101 -30.12 8.42 9.94
N ALA A 102 -30.43 8.64 8.65
CA ALA A 102 -31.63 9.37 8.23
C ALA A 102 -32.94 8.60 8.48
N ALA A 103 -32.89 7.27 8.52
CA ALA A 103 -34.02 6.42 8.93
C ALA A 103 -34.20 6.33 10.45
N GLN A 104 -33.17 6.70 11.23
CA GLN A 104 -33.18 6.70 12.71
C GLN A 104 -33.84 7.96 13.30
N THR A 105 -34.24 8.94 12.47
CA THR A 105 -34.71 10.27 12.90
C THR A 105 -36.11 10.32 13.55
N ASP A 106 -36.71 9.18 13.92
CA ASP A 106 -37.93 9.14 14.74
C ASP A 106 -37.69 8.61 16.18
N ALA A 107 -36.43 8.33 16.55
CA ALA A 107 -36.10 7.78 17.89
C ALA A 107 -35.02 8.54 18.68
N ASP A 108 -34.30 9.51 18.09
CA ASP A 108 -33.11 10.13 18.70
C ASP A 108 -33.20 11.67 18.85
N THR A 109 -34.37 12.22 19.16
CA THR A 109 -34.50 13.64 19.55
C THR A 109 -34.04 13.91 21.00
N ALA A 110 -33.03 13.19 21.50
CA ALA A 110 -32.60 13.30 22.90
C ALA A 110 -31.09 13.19 23.16
N GLN A 111 -30.20 13.24 22.15
CA GLN A 111 -28.76 13.36 22.40
C GLN A 111 -28.20 14.67 21.79
N THR A 112 -28.17 15.69 22.64
CA THR A 112 -27.72 17.06 22.36
C THR A 112 -26.20 17.13 22.23
N THR A 113 -25.73 17.61 21.07
CA THR A 113 -24.51 18.38 20.79
C THR A 113 -23.46 18.48 21.92
N THR A 114 -22.34 17.77 21.81
CA THR A 114 -21.05 18.18 22.40
C THR A 114 -19.85 17.53 21.71
N ASP A 115 -19.80 17.58 20.38
CA ASP A 115 -18.66 17.04 19.64
C ASP A 115 -17.61 18.14 19.45
N ALA A 116 -16.72 18.24 20.43
CA ALA A 116 -15.57 19.15 20.44
C ALA A 116 -14.45 18.76 19.45
N ASN A 117 -14.78 18.19 18.28
CA ASN A 117 -13.78 17.71 17.32
C ASN A 117 -13.59 18.61 16.09
N ALA A 118 -14.19 19.80 16.07
CA ALA A 118 -13.96 20.78 14.99
C ALA A 118 -12.62 21.55 15.13
N GLY A 119 -11.94 21.44 16.29
CA GLY A 119 -10.74 22.23 16.62
C GLY A 119 -9.38 21.59 16.27
N GLU A 120 -9.29 20.28 16.07
CA GLU A 120 -8.01 19.60 15.79
C GLU A 120 -7.68 19.48 14.29
N LEU A 121 -8.63 19.78 13.40
CA LEU A 121 -8.46 19.64 11.95
C LEU A 121 -7.74 20.82 11.29
N ALA A 122 -7.54 21.94 11.99
CA ALA A 122 -6.90 23.14 11.44
C ALA A 122 -5.36 23.04 11.34
N GLY A 123 -4.74 22.00 11.92
CA GLY A 123 -3.28 21.81 11.94
C GLY A 123 -2.71 20.86 10.89
N LEU A 124 -3.54 20.25 10.03
CA LEU A 124 -3.15 19.19 9.09
C LEU A 124 -3.28 19.60 7.62
N GLY A 125 -3.12 20.89 7.34
CA GLY A 125 -3.48 21.57 6.09
C GLY A 125 -2.77 21.15 4.79
N ASP A 126 -2.11 19.99 4.70
CA ASP A 126 -1.51 19.50 3.44
C ASP A 126 -1.41 17.95 3.33
N ARG A 127 -2.05 17.18 4.23
CA ARG A 127 -1.84 15.70 4.32
C ARG A 127 -3.07 14.84 4.02
N VAL A 128 -4.15 15.42 3.53
CA VAL A 128 -5.36 14.69 3.11
C VAL A 128 -5.69 15.05 1.68
N ASP A 129 -5.97 14.05 0.85
CA ASP A 129 -6.49 14.29 -0.49
C ASP A 129 -7.91 14.87 -0.41
N ALA A 130 -8.49 15.24 -1.56
CA ALA A 130 -9.85 15.77 -1.66
C ALA A 130 -10.94 14.81 -1.14
N LEU A 131 -10.57 13.59 -0.72
CA LEU A 131 -11.43 12.55 -0.18
C LEU A 131 -11.13 12.23 1.30
N GLY A 132 -10.28 13.01 1.97
CA GLY A 132 -10.04 12.89 3.42
C GLY A 132 -9.18 11.69 3.82
N ARG A 133 -8.52 11.01 2.89
CA ARG A 133 -7.57 9.94 3.23
C ARG A 133 -6.22 10.50 3.63
N SER A 134 -5.65 9.94 4.69
CA SER A 134 -4.20 9.97 4.90
C SER A 134 -3.55 9.09 3.82
N VAL A 135 -3.22 9.67 2.67
CA VAL A 135 -2.47 8.98 1.63
C VAL A 135 -0.99 9.10 1.99
N PRO A 136 -0.26 8.01 2.26
CA PRO A 136 1.19 8.06 2.19
C PRO A 136 1.52 8.30 0.72
N LEU A 137 1.77 9.56 0.35
CA LEU A 137 2.36 9.85 -0.94
C LEU A 137 3.70 9.12 -0.94
N LEU A 138 3.81 8.06 -1.76
CA LEU A 138 5.06 7.36 -1.99
C LEU A 138 5.97 8.27 -2.84
N GLN A 139 6.43 9.35 -2.22
CA GLN A 139 7.34 10.32 -2.81
C GLN A 139 8.74 9.71 -2.74
N TRP A 140 9.08 8.94 -3.77
CA TRP A 140 10.40 8.31 -3.92
C TRP A 140 11.55 9.32 -4.06
N SER A 141 11.29 10.63 -4.05
CA SER A 141 12.30 11.63 -4.42
C SER A 141 12.79 12.54 -3.30
N ASN A 142 12.33 12.37 -2.05
CA ASN A 142 12.84 13.11 -0.90
C ASN A 142 13.34 12.12 0.14
N TRP A 143 14.45 11.43 -0.12
CA TRP A 143 15.13 10.65 0.92
C TRP A 143 15.67 11.65 1.95
N ALA A 144 14.89 11.91 3.00
CA ALA A 144 15.44 12.44 4.22
C ALA A 144 16.35 11.35 4.78
N THR A 145 17.66 11.49 4.57
CA THR A 145 18.65 10.67 5.28
C THR A 145 18.68 11.14 6.72
N SER A 146 18.23 10.30 7.64
CA SER A 146 18.44 10.53 9.06
C SER A 146 19.77 9.91 9.45
N ASP A 147 20.58 10.65 10.19
CA ASP A 147 21.82 10.11 10.76
C ASP A 147 21.46 9.09 11.83
N VAL A 148 21.64 7.81 11.50
CA VAL A 148 21.36 6.68 12.41
C VAL A 148 22.55 6.34 13.30
N GLY A 149 23.73 6.93 13.06
CA GLY A 149 24.96 6.57 13.74
C GLY A 149 26.01 5.94 12.81
N ASN A 150 27.15 5.59 13.37
CA ASN A 150 28.34 5.18 12.63
C ASN A 150 28.34 3.68 12.29
N ASP A 151 28.57 3.36 11.02
CA ASP A 151 28.54 2.00 10.44
C ASP A 151 27.28 1.19 10.81
N PRO A 152 26.11 1.54 10.24
CA PRO A 152 24.88 0.79 10.45
C PRO A 152 24.96 -0.61 9.82
N VAL A 153 24.54 -1.66 10.53
CA VAL A 153 24.67 -3.06 10.08
C VAL A 153 23.35 -3.82 10.04
N GLY A 154 22.69 -3.97 11.18
CA GLY A 154 21.47 -4.75 11.34
C GLY A 154 20.23 -3.88 11.41
N VAL A 155 19.08 -4.44 11.02
CA VAL A 155 17.78 -3.76 11.10
C VAL A 155 16.68 -4.69 11.60
N ALA A 156 15.81 -4.19 12.48
CA ALA A 156 14.60 -4.86 12.94
C ALA A 156 13.39 -3.90 12.96
N PHE A 157 12.18 -4.46 12.92
CA PHE A 157 10.94 -3.70 13.00
C PHE A 157 10.06 -4.22 14.14
N ASP A 158 9.59 -3.32 15.01
CA ASP A 158 8.75 -3.68 16.17
C ASP A 158 7.23 -3.52 15.95
N GLY A 159 6.83 -3.11 14.74
CA GLY A 159 5.44 -2.74 14.42
C GLY A 159 5.21 -1.23 14.34
N THR A 160 6.07 -0.42 14.96
CA THR A 160 5.96 1.05 15.04
C THR A 160 7.30 1.79 14.83
N HIS A 161 8.43 1.15 15.14
CA HIS A 161 9.77 1.69 15.03
C HIS A 161 10.69 0.74 14.26
N ILE A 162 11.62 1.34 13.52
CA ILE A 162 12.77 0.67 12.92
C ILE A 162 13.95 0.79 13.90
N TRP A 163 14.64 -0.31 14.13
CA TRP A 163 15.79 -0.40 15.03
C TRP A 163 17.02 -0.73 14.21
N VAL A 164 18.07 0.10 14.31
CA VAL A 164 19.30 -0.03 13.52
C VAL A 164 20.50 -0.13 14.45
N THR A 165 21.33 -1.16 14.28
CA THR A 165 22.59 -1.31 15.05
C THR A 165 23.71 -0.52 14.40
N ASN A 166 24.51 0.19 15.21
CA ASN A 166 25.62 1.03 14.78
C ASN A 166 26.94 0.44 15.30
N PHE A 167 27.63 -0.31 14.45
CA PHE A 167 28.75 -1.16 14.86
C PHE A 167 29.86 -0.39 15.56
N ASN A 168 30.36 0.67 14.91
CA ASN A 168 31.42 1.52 15.48
C ASN A 168 30.89 2.55 16.48
N GLY A 169 29.57 2.71 16.58
CA GLY A 169 28.93 3.60 17.53
C GLY A 169 28.60 2.97 18.88
N GLY A 170 28.68 1.64 19.01
CA GLY A 170 28.27 0.91 20.22
C GLY A 170 26.79 1.12 20.61
N THR A 171 25.94 1.46 19.63
CA THR A 171 24.58 1.93 19.85
C THR A 171 23.56 1.26 18.94
N VAL A 172 22.28 1.37 19.32
CA VAL A 172 21.12 1.08 18.49
C VAL A 172 20.28 2.35 18.33
N SER A 173 19.97 2.72 17.10
CA SER A 173 19.04 3.81 16.81
C SER A 173 17.61 3.30 16.69
N LYS A 174 16.70 3.89 17.46
CA LYS A 174 15.26 3.68 17.40
C LYS A 174 14.65 4.79 16.56
N ILE A 175 14.06 4.43 15.44
CA ILE A 175 13.55 5.35 14.41
C ILE A 175 12.04 5.20 14.33
N VAL A 176 11.29 6.30 14.38
CA VAL A 176 9.84 6.27 14.15
C VAL A 176 9.59 5.89 12.70
N ALA A 177 9.00 4.71 12.46
CA ALA A 177 8.88 4.16 11.10
C ALA A 177 8.05 5.06 10.17
N ALA A 178 7.05 5.77 10.73
CA ALA A 178 6.17 6.65 9.97
C ALA A 178 6.83 7.96 9.50
N THR A 179 7.88 8.42 10.20
CA THR A 179 8.49 9.73 9.92
C THR A 179 9.98 9.65 9.57
N GLY A 180 10.64 8.51 9.82
CA GLY A 180 12.08 8.35 9.65
C GLY A 180 12.92 9.10 10.68
N VAL A 181 12.30 9.71 11.70
CA VAL A 181 13.02 10.48 12.73
C VAL A 181 13.60 9.52 13.77
N VAL A 182 14.88 9.70 14.11
CA VAL A 182 15.52 8.99 15.22
C VAL A 182 14.90 9.48 16.54
N ALA A 183 14.09 8.63 17.17
CA ALA A 183 13.48 8.90 18.47
C ALA A 183 14.47 8.71 19.63
N ALA A 184 15.42 7.80 19.49
CA ALA A 184 16.46 7.55 20.49
C ALA A 184 17.69 6.90 19.86
N THR A 185 18.84 7.13 20.48
CA THR A 185 20.09 6.39 20.24
C THR A 185 20.50 5.77 21.58
N ILE A 186 20.59 4.44 21.61
CA ILE A 186 20.63 3.65 22.83
C ILE A 186 21.97 2.93 22.89
N GLY A 187 22.77 3.16 23.92
CA GLY A 187 24.02 2.41 24.14
C GLY A 187 23.72 0.96 24.53
N VAL A 188 24.43 0.00 23.94
CA VAL A 188 24.25 -1.44 24.21
C VAL A 188 25.55 -2.11 24.64
N GLY A 189 26.60 -1.95 23.84
CA GLY A 189 27.83 -2.72 23.89
C GLY A 189 28.65 -2.51 22.61
N ASP A 190 29.85 -3.07 22.53
CA ASP A 190 30.78 -2.85 21.42
C ASP A 190 30.48 -3.76 20.23
N GLY A 191 30.49 -3.17 19.03
CA GLY A 191 30.26 -3.88 17.78
C GLY A 191 28.86 -4.54 17.68
N PRO A 192 27.75 -3.82 17.91
CA PRO A 192 26.42 -4.39 17.72
C PRO A 192 26.20 -4.74 16.24
N VAL A 193 25.79 -5.99 15.96
CA VAL A 193 25.60 -6.51 14.59
C VAL A 193 24.17 -6.97 14.39
N GLY A 194 23.79 -8.07 15.05
CA GLY A 194 22.46 -8.68 14.92
C GLY A 194 21.44 -7.97 15.79
N VAL A 195 20.23 -7.77 15.28
CA VAL A 195 19.11 -7.21 16.04
C VAL A 195 17.82 -7.96 15.74
N ALA A 196 17.03 -8.27 16.77
CA ALA A 196 15.76 -8.99 16.65
C ALA A 196 14.72 -8.44 17.63
N PHE A 197 13.44 -8.60 17.30
CA PHE A 197 12.31 -8.22 18.15
C PHE A 197 11.51 -9.46 18.58
N ASP A 198 11.27 -9.62 19.87
CA ASP A 198 10.53 -10.76 20.43
C ASP A 198 9.03 -10.49 20.70
N GLY A 199 8.55 -9.28 20.37
CA GLY A 199 7.20 -8.82 20.71
C GLY A 199 7.16 -7.82 21.89
N THR A 200 8.21 -7.72 22.70
CA THR A 200 8.31 -6.77 23.83
C THR A 200 9.70 -6.13 23.96
N HIS A 201 10.74 -6.82 23.53
CA HIS A 201 12.13 -6.42 23.65
C HIS A 201 12.87 -6.52 22.32
N ILE A 202 13.87 -5.65 22.19
CA ILE A 202 14.88 -5.72 21.15
C ILE A 202 16.10 -6.42 21.73
N TRP A 203 16.59 -7.43 21.02
CA TRP A 203 17.78 -8.18 21.36
C TRP A 203 18.87 -7.83 20.38
N THR A 204 20.01 -7.38 20.90
CA THR A 204 21.16 -6.98 20.09
C THR A 204 22.36 -7.82 20.45
N ALA A 205 22.96 -8.49 19.47
CA ALA A 205 24.22 -9.19 19.63
C ALA A 205 25.38 -8.22 19.44
N ASN A 206 26.18 -8.06 20.49
CA ASN A 206 27.35 -7.20 20.54
C ASN A 206 28.58 -8.08 20.25
N TYR A 207 29.05 -8.04 19.02
CA TYR A 207 30.03 -8.99 18.50
C TYR A 207 31.43 -8.81 19.08
N ILE A 208 31.81 -7.59 19.48
CA ILE A 208 33.17 -7.32 19.98
C ILE A 208 33.29 -7.60 21.48
N ASP A 209 32.23 -7.36 22.25
CA ASP A 209 32.27 -7.51 23.72
C ASP A 209 31.79 -8.87 24.23
N ASP A 210 31.44 -9.80 23.33
CA ASP A 210 30.89 -11.13 23.63
C ASP A 210 29.63 -11.06 24.53
N THR A 211 28.75 -10.08 24.27
CA THR A 211 27.48 -9.93 25.00
C THR A 211 26.25 -9.83 24.10
N VAL A 212 25.08 -9.97 24.74
CA VAL A 212 23.77 -9.67 24.15
C VAL A 212 23.04 -8.68 25.04
N SER A 213 22.66 -7.53 24.48
CA SER A 213 21.83 -6.55 25.17
C SER A 213 20.35 -6.77 24.90
N LYS A 214 19.54 -6.69 25.94
CA LYS A 214 18.08 -6.72 25.89
C LYS A 214 17.54 -5.32 26.18
N ILE A 215 16.91 -4.70 25.20
CA ILE A 215 16.32 -3.37 25.30
C ILE A 215 14.79 -3.51 25.41
N ALA A 216 14.16 -2.81 26.35
CA ALA A 216 12.70 -2.70 26.40
C ALA A 216 12.21 -1.85 25.21
N ALA A 217 11.46 -2.46 24.27
CA ALA A 217 11.09 -1.78 23.03
C ALA A 217 10.23 -0.53 23.27
N ALA A 218 9.33 -0.58 24.27
CA ALA A 218 8.46 0.53 24.62
C ALA A 218 9.24 1.78 25.08
N THR A 219 10.26 1.60 25.92
CA THR A 219 10.96 2.71 26.58
C THR A 219 12.33 3.03 25.99
N GLY A 220 12.93 2.11 25.25
CA GLY A 220 14.31 2.24 24.75
C GLY A 220 15.38 2.09 25.83
N VAL A 221 15.03 1.54 27.01
CA VAL A 221 15.98 1.33 28.11
C VAL A 221 16.58 -0.08 28.00
N VAL A 222 17.90 -0.20 28.16
CA VAL A 222 18.57 -1.50 28.29
C VAL A 222 18.14 -2.14 29.62
N ALA A 223 17.40 -3.23 29.52
CA ALA A 223 16.90 -3.99 30.65
C ALA A 223 17.91 -5.01 31.16
N ASP A 224 18.78 -5.53 30.29
CA ASP A 224 19.80 -6.52 30.65
C ASP A 224 20.94 -6.53 29.62
N THR A 225 22.13 -6.95 30.06
CA THR A 225 23.28 -7.27 29.20
C THR A 225 23.87 -8.60 29.67
N ILE A 226 23.84 -9.57 28.77
CA ILE A 226 24.13 -10.98 29.07
C ILE A 226 25.44 -11.34 28.39
N SER A 227 26.44 -11.81 29.15
CA SER A 227 27.66 -12.39 28.58
C SER A 227 27.38 -13.75 27.94
N VAL A 228 28.00 -14.02 26.79
CA VAL A 228 27.82 -15.25 26.00
C VAL A 228 29.09 -16.11 26.00
#